data_AF-A0A8S0H8Z2-F1
#
_entry.id   AF-A0A8S0H8Z2-F1
#
_cell.length_a   1.000
_cell.length_b   1.000
_cell.length_c   1.000
_cell.angle_alpha   90.00
_cell.angle_beta   90.00
_cell.angle_gamma   90.00
#
_symmetry.space_group_name_H-M   'P 1'
#
loop_
_entity.id
_entity.type
_entity.pdbx_description
1 polymer ?
#
loop_
_entity_poly.entity_id
_entity_poly.type
_entity_poly.pdbx_seq_one_letter_code
_entity_poly.pdbx_strand_id
1 'polypeptide(L)' 'MQTAIGLVGAGIGITLVPASVQVLHRDDIGFCPLLEAEATSPIILSRRIGEPSPGLTHCLHLIAQLRSEIGRKHPIVS' A
#
# COMPACT_ATOMS: atom_id res chain seq x y z
N MET A 1 11.86 -3.05 3.33
CA MET A 1 11.88 -1.62 2.99
C MET A 1 12.69 -0.75 3.96
N GLN A 2 12.85 -1.13 5.23
CA GLN A 2 13.56 -0.27 6.21
C GLN A 2 15.01 0.06 5.82
N THR A 3 15.75 -0.87 5.22
CA THR A 3 17.14 -0.62 4.80
C THR A 3 17.27 0.49 3.76
N ALA A 4 16.44 0.48 2.70
CA ALA A 4 16.52 1.49 1.64
C ALA A 4 16.16 2.89 2.15
N ILE A 5 15.14 2.99 3.01
CA ILE A 5 14.75 4.25 3.67
C ILE A 5 15.87 4.73 4.61
N GLY A 6 16.49 3.81 5.35
CA GLY A 6 17.63 4.10 6.21
C GLY A 6 18.83 4.66 5.45
N LEU A 7 19.11 4.14 4.25
CA LEU A 7 20.18 4.63 3.38
C LEU A 7 19.87 6.04 2.85
N VAL A 8 18.62 6.31 2.44
CA VAL A 8 18.21 7.66 2.03
C VAL A 8 18.34 8.67 3.17
N GLY A 9 17.91 8.32 4.38
CA GLY A 9 18.10 9.18 5.57
C GLY A 9 19.58 9.40 5.94
N ALA A 10 20.46 8.47 5.56
CA ALA A 10 21.91 8.63 5.67
C ALA A 10 22.54 9.45 4.52
N GLY A 11 21.73 10.02 3.62
CA GLY A 11 22.19 10.81 2.47
C GLY A 11 22.60 9.98 1.25
N ILE A 12 22.23 8.70 1.19
CA ILE A 12 22.62 7.79 0.11
C ILE A 12 21.46 7.64 -0.88
N GLY A 13 21.49 8.49 -1.92
CA GLY A 13 20.63 8.37 -3.10
C GLY A 13 19.14 8.64 -2.85
N ILE A 14 18.30 8.03 -3.68
CA ILE A 14 16.83 8.10 -3.61
C ILE A 14 16.24 6.70 -3.73
N THR A 15 15.00 6.51 -3.29
CA THR A 15 14.27 5.25 -3.45
C THR A 15 12.79 5.49 -3.70
N LEU A 16 12.16 4.60 -4.48
CA LEU A 16 10.72 4.62 -4.70
C LEU A 16 10.03 3.88 -3.55
N VAL A 17 8.96 4.47 -3.04
CA VAL A 17 8.15 3.89 -1.97
C VAL A 17 6.65 4.02 -2.27
N PRO A 18 5.82 3.06 -1.84
CA PRO A 18 4.38 3.26 -1.81
C PRO A 18 4.02 4.44 -0.90
N ALA A 19 2.95 5.18 -1.24
CA ALA A 19 2.49 6.32 -0.43
C ALA A 19 2.20 5.97 1.04
N SER A 20 1.88 4.70 1.35
CA SER A 20 1.68 4.24 2.74
C SER A 20 2.92 4.37 3.62
N VAL A 21 4.12 4.44 3.05
CA VAL A 21 5.38 4.62 3.80
C VAL A 21 5.47 6.02 4.41
N GLN A 22 4.80 7.02 3.84
CA GLN A 22 4.81 8.39 4.36
C GLN A 22 4.25 8.49 5.78
N VAL A 23 3.38 7.55 6.18
CA VAL A 23 2.81 7.47 7.54
C VAL A 23 3.89 7.30 8.61
N LEU A 24 5.07 6.79 8.26
CA LEU A 24 6.18 6.57 9.19
C LEU A 24 6.86 7.89 9.64
N HIS A 25 6.45 9.05 9.11
CA HIS A 25 6.93 10.41 9.42
C HIS A 25 8.35 10.46 10.00
N ARG A 26 9.35 10.60 9.12
CA ARG A 26 10.75 10.82 9.49
C ARG A 26 11.15 12.21 9.03
N ASP A 27 11.55 13.05 9.98
CA ASP A 27 11.85 14.47 9.72
C ASP A 27 13.05 14.66 8.77
N ASP A 28 13.90 13.64 8.63
CA ASP A 28 15.09 13.62 7.78
C ASP A 28 14.81 13.19 6.33
N ILE A 29 13.55 12.89 5.96
CA ILE A 29 13.21 12.35 4.63
C ILE A 29 12.10 13.16 3.97
N GLY A 30 12.42 13.79 2.84
CA GLY A 30 11.44 14.41 1.95
C GLY A 30 10.77 13.38 1.02
N PHE A 31 9.48 13.56 0.75
CA PHE A 31 8.73 12.77 -0.23
C PHE A 31 8.29 13.64 -1.39
N CYS A 32 8.51 13.16 -2.62
CA CYS A 32 8.05 13.80 -3.85
C CYS A 32 7.08 12.86 -4.59
N PRO A 33 5.88 13.32 -4.99
CA PRO A 33 4.97 12.51 -5.79
C PRO A 33 5.54 12.26 -7.19
N LEU A 34 5.23 11.11 -7.77
CA LEU A 34 5.53 10.82 -9.18
C LEU A 34 4.46 11.48 -10.06
N LEU A 35 4.88 11.99 -11.23
CA LEU A 35 3.97 12.58 -12.22
C LEU A 35 3.19 11.51 -13.00
N GLU A 36 3.76 10.31 -13.13
CA GLU A 36 3.14 9.17 -13.80
C GLU A 36 2.00 8.60 -12.92
N ALA A 37 0.76 8.70 -13.39
CA ALA A 37 -0.42 8.31 -12.59
C ALA A 37 -0.49 6.78 -12.40
N GLU A 38 0.08 6.02 -13.32
CA GLU A 38 0.11 4.57 -13.37
C GLU A 38 1.23 3.96 -12.51
N ALA A 39 2.17 4.79 -12.01
CA ALA A 39 3.26 4.39 -11.13
C ALA A 39 2.76 4.05 -9.71
N THR A 40 1.98 2.98 -9.66
CA THR A 40 1.25 2.50 -8.48
C THR A 40 1.82 1.17 -8.00
N SER A 41 1.58 0.86 -6.73
CA SER A 41 1.96 -0.41 -6.12
C SER A 41 0.70 -1.06 -5.56
N PRO A 42 0.12 -2.06 -6.27
CA PRO A 42 -1.10 -2.70 -5.82
C PRO A 42 -0.85 -3.59 -4.60
N ILE A 43 -1.83 -3.64 -3.69
CA ILE A 43 -1.89 -4.63 -2.62
C ILE A 43 -2.78 -5.77 -3.13
N ILE A 44 -2.21 -6.98 -3.25
CA ILE A 44 -2.88 -8.14 -3.83
C ILE A 44 -3.22 -9.13 -2.72
N LEU A 45 -4.46 -9.61 -2.67
CA LEU A 45 -4.89 -10.71 -1.81
C LEU A 45 -5.06 -11.97 -2.66
N SER A 46 -4.20 -12.96 -2.44
CA SER A 46 -4.28 -14.26 -3.13
C SER A 46 -5.06 -15.27 -2.30
N ARG A 47 -5.94 -16.04 -2.96
CA ARG A 47 -6.69 -17.14 -2.34
C ARG A 47 -6.62 -18.40 -3.20
N ARG A 48 -6.87 -19.56 -2.59
CA ARG A 48 -7.09 -20.80 -3.34
C ARG A 48 -8.45 -20.75 -4.03
N ILE A 49 -8.49 -21.20 -5.29
CA ILE A 49 -9.73 -21.38 -6.05
C ILE A 49 -10.49 -22.57 -5.47
N GLY A 50 -11.81 -22.44 -5.33
CA GLY A 50 -12.68 -23.54 -4.87
C GLY A 50 -12.79 -23.71 -3.35
N GLU A 51 -12.11 -22.87 -2.56
CA GLU A 51 -12.19 -22.93 -1.09
C GLU A 51 -13.01 -21.74 -0.55
N PRO A 52 -14.31 -21.93 -0.24
CA PRO A 52 -15.11 -20.91 0.42
C PRO A 52 -14.73 -20.85 1.91
N SER A 53 -14.14 -19.74 2.33
CA SER A 53 -13.83 -19.47 3.74
C SER A 53 -14.77 -18.37 4.26
N PRO A 54 -15.64 -18.67 5.24
CA PRO A 54 -16.47 -17.67 5.90
C PRO A 54 -15.63 -16.54 6.51
N GLY A 55 -14.48 -16.88 7.09
CA GLY A 55 -13.53 -15.91 7.63
C GLY A 55 -12.96 -14.99 6.57
N LEU A 56 -12.55 -15.54 5.41
CA LEU A 56 -12.08 -14.71 4.29
C LEU A 56 -13.18 -13.79 3.76
N THR A 57 -14.40 -14.30 3.64
CA THR A 57 -15.55 -13.52 3.19
C THR A 57 -15.85 -12.37 4.15
N HIS A 58 -15.79 -12.62 5.46
CA HIS A 58 -15.95 -11.61 6.48
C HIS A 58 -14.82 -10.55 6.42
N CYS A 59 -13.56 -10.97 6.28
CA CYS A 59 -12.44 -10.05 6.11
C CYS A 59 -12.59 -9.16 4.86
N LEU A 60 -13.03 -9.73 3.72
CA LEU A 60 -13.28 -8.96 2.50
C LEU A 60 -14.41 -7.93 2.69
N HIS A 61 -15.46 -8.28 3.44
CA HIS A 61 -16.50 -7.33 3.83
C HIS A 61 -15.95 -6.17 4.67
N LEU A 62 -15.14 -6.46 5.70
CA LEU A 62 -14.51 -5.43 6.53
C LEU A 62 -13.59 -4.51 5.70
N ILE A 63 -12.80 -5.09 4.80
CA ILE A 63 -11.95 -4.32 3.88
C ILE A 63 -12.80 -3.40 3.00
N ALA A 64 -13.91 -3.90 2.43
CA ALA A 64 -14.80 -3.09 1.60
C ALA A 64 -15.42 -1.92 2.39
N GLN A 65 -15.82 -2.15 3.65
CA GLN A 65 -16.34 -1.12 4.54
C GLN A 65 -15.30 -0.03 4.82
N LEU A 66 -14.11 -0.41 5.30
CA LEU A 66 -13.01 0.54 5.60
C LEU A 66 -12.62 1.37 4.38
N ARG A 67 -12.64 0.76 3.19
CA ARG A 67 -12.31 1.45 1.96
C ARG A 67 -13.36 2.49 1.54
N SER A 68 -14.63 2.24 1.86
CA SER A 68 -15.72 3.20 1.63
C SER A 68 -15.58 4.42 2.52
N GLU A 69 -15.18 4.23 3.78
CA GLU A 69 -14.94 5.30 4.77
C GLU A 69 -13.76 6.19 4.35
N ILE A 70 -12.70 5.59 3.80
CA ILE A 70 -11.49 6.29 3.36
C ILE A 70 -11.65 6.88 1.93
N GLY A 71 -12.78 6.65 1.26
CA GLY A 71 -13.07 7.20 -0.07
C GLY A 71 -12.23 6.62 -1.22
N ARG A 72 -11.62 5.44 -1.08
CA ARG A 72 -10.73 4.84 -2.11
C ARG A 72 -11.45 3.85 -3.04
N LYS A 73 -11.63 4.22 -4.32
CA LYS A 73 -12.44 3.50 -5.32
C LYS A 73 -11.75 2.41 -6.19
N HIS A 74 -10.54 1.94 -5.89
CA HIS A 74 -9.89 0.94 -6.77
C HIS A 74 -10.48 -0.48 -6.61
N PRO A 75 -11.02 -1.18 -7.62
CA PRO A 75 -11.71 -2.45 -7.40
C PRO A 75 -10.80 -3.53 -6.76
N ILE A 76 -11.35 -4.34 -5.84
CA ILE A 76 -10.70 -5.59 -5.40
C ILE A 76 -10.92 -6.59 -6.54
N VAL A 77 -9.89 -6.81 -7.36
CA VAL A 77 -9.94 -7.85 -8.39
C VAL A 77 -9.89 -9.20 -7.65
N SER A 78 -11.00 -9.94 -7.73
CA SER A 78 -11.16 -11.28 -7.13
C SER A 78 -10.72 -12.37 -8.09
#